data_AF-A0AB73BX20-F1
#
_entry.id   AF-A0AB73BX20-F1
#
_cell.length_a   1.000
_cell.length_b   1.000
_cell.length_c   1.000
_cell.angle_alpha   90.00
_cell.angle_beta   90.00
_cell.angle_gamma   90.00
#
_symmetry.space_group_name_H-M   'P 1'
#
loop_
_entity.id
_entity.type
_entity.pdbx_description
1 polymer ?
#
loop_
_entity_poly.entity_id
_entity_poly.type
_entity_poly.pdbx_seq_one_letter_code
_entity_poly.pdbx_strand_id
1 'polypeptide(L)'
;MKLDEFKIHYKKFHLLWREEEVARLSRFSEIMKKSPVESAKYLLVSGDCIGFTDSYRAVIISATNVVQKTQSPLGYYSPDLLSLLKKAQEVALLEDYTLAIRVKEEVHVFAPVLNQVPDIARLDKLIPADAERISFFTDIFKEMPLTDVLSWEAICTTFKPLGLHVMCPRFYFTPEGISVKADLGKSRLEMMFPIPLEMECEKVLNPNFIDLWLKATAKEKVVATLLYTSKESSAVCFEMPNLKYIIMPISWRKGGK
;
A
#
# COMPACT_ATOMS: atom_id res chain seq x y z
N MET A 1 -19.61 -1.06 -27.92
CA MET A 1 -20.72 -1.57 -27.09
C MET A 1 -21.25 -0.46 -26.20
N LYS A 2 -22.56 -0.22 -26.29
CA LYS A 2 -23.25 0.77 -25.46
C LYS A 2 -23.29 0.33 -23.98
N LEU A 3 -23.53 1.27 -23.07
CA LEU A 3 -23.56 0.98 -21.63
C LEU A 3 -24.61 -0.08 -21.27
N ASP A 4 -25.82 0.04 -21.81
CA ASP A 4 -26.91 -0.89 -21.49
C ASP A 4 -26.62 -2.30 -22.02
N GLU A 5 -26.03 -2.40 -23.21
CA GLU A 5 -25.55 -3.66 -23.76
C GLU A 5 -24.46 -4.28 -22.88
N PHE A 6 -23.52 -3.47 -22.36
CA PHE A 6 -22.48 -3.94 -21.45
C PHE A 6 -23.07 -4.50 -20.17
N LYS A 7 -24.02 -3.79 -19.55
CA LYS A 7 -24.70 -4.25 -18.32
C LYS A 7 -25.51 -5.52 -18.54
N ILE A 8 -26.14 -5.67 -19.71
CA ILE A 8 -26.91 -6.87 -20.06
C ILE A 8 -26.00 -8.05 -20.38
N HIS A 9 -24.85 -7.81 -21.01
CA HIS A 9 -23.92 -8.88 -21.41
C HIS A 9 -23.07 -9.35 -20.23
N TYR A 10 -22.55 -8.40 -19.45
CA TYR A 10 -21.70 -8.63 -18.29
C TYR A 10 -22.50 -8.43 -17.00
N LYS A 11 -23.61 -9.19 -16.86
CA LYS A 11 -24.65 -9.08 -15.80
C LYS A 11 -24.17 -9.09 -14.34
N LYS A 12 -22.86 -9.24 -14.08
CA LYS A 12 -22.29 -9.48 -12.76
C LYS A 12 -21.09 -8.57 -12.50
N PHE A 13 -21.14 -7.96 -11.32
CA PHE A 13 -20.11 -7.15 -10.65
C PHE A 13 -19.58 -5.94 -11.43
N HIS A 14 -20.38 -4.89 -11.49
CA HIS A 14 -19.90 -3.56 -11.85
C HIS A 14 -19.05 -2.99 -10.70
N LEU A 15 -17.74 -3.05 -10.88
CA LEU A 15 -16.74 -2.40 -10.05
C LEU A 15 -16.30 -1.13 -10.76
N LEU A 16 -16.14 -0.04 -10.02
CA LEU A 16 -15.54 1.17 -10.56
C LEU A 16 -14.50 1.72 -9.60
N TRP A 17 -13.25 1.70 -10.06
CA TRP A 17 -12.17 2.52 -9.51
C TRP A 17 -12.07 3.78 -10.36
N ARG A 18 -12.15 4.94 -9.74
CA ARG A 18 -12.03 6.22 -10.44
C ARG A 18 -10.60 6.41 -10.93
N GLU A 19 -10.43 7.23 -11.96
CA GLU A 19 -9.12 7.55 -12.54
C GLU A 19 -8.10 7.97 -11.47
N GLU A 20 -8.49 8.87 -10.56
CA GLU A 20 -7.63 9.37 -9.48
C GLU A 20 -7.13 8.26 -8.55
N GLU A 21 -7.93 7.23 -8.31
CA GLU A 21 -7.63 6.13 -7.39
C GLU A 21 -6.64 5.17 -8.03
N VAL A 22 -6.88 4.80 -9.29
CA VAL A 22 -5.93 4.00 -10.08
C VAL A 22 -4.63 4.78 -10.31
N ALA A 23 -4.71 6.11 -10.45
CA ALA A 23 -3.55 6.99 -10.50
C ALA A 23 -2.76 6.99 -9.18
N ARG A 24 -3.43 7.03 -8.02
CA ARG A 24 -2.79 6.86 -6.71
C ARG A 24 -2.12 5.50 -6.59
N LEU A 25 -2.83 4.41 -6.88
CA LEU A 25 -2.25 3.05 -6.87
C LEU A 25 -1.00 2.96 -7.75
N SER A 26 -1.03 3.56 -8.94
CA SER A 26 0.12 3.56 -9.87
C SER A 26 1.40 4.17 -9.30
N ARG A 27 1.30 5.08 -8.31
CA ARG A 27 2.47 5.67 -7.65
C ARG A 27 3.24 4.66 -6.80
N PHE A 28 2.57 3.58 -6.39
CA PHE A 28 3.17 2.44 -5.69
C PHE A 28 3.65 1.33 -6.63
N SER A 29 3.66 1.56 -7.95
CA SER A 29 4.14 0.58 -8.95
C SER A 29 5.60 0.16 -8.77
N GLU A 30 6.38 0.91 -7.98
CA GLU A 30 7.72 0.49 -7.56
C GLU A 30 7.73 -0.86 -6.85
N ILE A 31 6.66 -1.22 -6.12
CA ILE A 31 6.49 -2.55 -5.50
C ILE A 31 6.66 -3.63 -6.55
N MET A 32 5.99 -3.48 -7.70
CA MET A 32 6.06 -4.45 -8.80
C MET A 32 7.44 -4.50 -9.46
N LYS A 33 8.16 -3.38 -9.48
CA LYS A 33 9.45 -3.25 -10.20
C LYS A 33 10.65 -3.75 -9.39
N LYS A 34 10.63 -3.51 -8.07
CA LYS A 34 11.79 -3.75 -7.21
C LYS A 34 11.63 -4.93 -6.28
N SER A 35 10.44 -5.49 -6.14
CA SER A 35 10.24 -6.67 -5.30
C SER A 35 10.96 -7.89 -5.91
N PRO A 36 11.68 -8.68 -5.09
CA PRO A 36 12.23 -9.96 -5.53
C PRO A 36 11.14 -11.05 -5.63
N VAL A 37 9.93 -10.78 -5.14
CA VAL A 37 8.82 -11.73 -5.12
C VAL A 37 8.11 -11.68 -6.48
N GLU A 38 8.12 -12.79 -7.22
CA GLU A 38 7.54 -12.87 -8.58
C GLU A 38 6.07 -12.45 -8.61
N SER A 39 5.30 -12.88 -7.60
CA SER A 39 3.88 -12.58 -7.52
C SER A 39 3.57 -11.10 -7.30
N ALA A 40 4.55 -10.30 -6.84
CA ALA A 40 4.41 -8.86 -6.68
C ALA A 40 4.42 -8.12 -8.03
N LYS A 41 4.81 -8.77 -9.14
CA LYS A 41 4.84 -8.19 -10.49
C LYS A 41 3.46 -8.09 -11.15
N TYR A 42 2.45 -8.69 -10.53
CA TYR A 42 1.08 -8.73 -11.04
C TYR A 42 0.16 -7.80 -10.26
N LEU A 43 -0.89 -7.32 -10.93
CA LEU A 43 -2.01 -6.66 -10.26
C LEU A 43 -2.89 -7.74 -9.61
N LEU A 44 -3.12 -7.62 -8.30
CA LEU A 44 -4.10 -8.44 -7.60
C LEU A 44 -5.48 -7.83 -7.72
N VAL A 45 -6.47 -8.65 -8.01
CA VAL A 45 -7.88 -8.32 -7.82
C VAL A 45 -8.46 -9.29 -6.82
N SER A 46 -9.15 -8.76 -5.82
CA SER A 46 -9.72 -9.50 -4.69
C SER A 46 -11.05 -8.88 -4.31
N GLY A 47 -12.15 -9.48 -4.77
CA GLY A 47 -13.48 -8.88 -4.59
C GLY A 47 -13.57 -7.49 -5.24
N ASP A 48 -13.86 -6.48 -4.43
CA ASP A 48 -13.93 -5.07 -4.84
C ASP A 48 -12.61 -4.31 -4.68
N CYS A 49 -11.53 -5.02 -4.36
CA CYS A 49 -10.21 -4.42 -4.13
C CYS A 49 -9.22 -4.77 -5.24
N ILE A 50 -8.34 -3.82 -5.56
CA ILE A 50 -7.13 -4.06 -6.37
C ILE A 50 -5.88 -3.58 -5.65
N GLY A 51 -4.74 -4.20 -5.94
CA GLY A 51 -3.51 -3.84 -5.22
C GLY A 51 -2.27 -4.61 -5.62
N PHE A 52 -1.20 -4.34 -4.87
CA PHE A 52 0.08 -5.06 -4.95
C PHE A 52 0.49 -5.52 -3.56
N THR A 53 1.11 -6.69 -3.45
CA THR A 53 1.80 -7.11 -2.23
C THR A 53 3.05 -7.92 -2.55
N ASP A 54 4.07 -7.78 -1.71
CA ASP A 54 5.29 -8.59 -1.70
C ASP A 54 5.41 -9.40 -0.39
N SER A 55 4.28 -9.66 0.27
CA SER A 55 4.15 -10.31 1.60
C SER A 55 4.67 -9.51 2.80
N TYR A 56 5.48 -8.46 2.59
CA TYR A 56 5.97 -7.60 3.67
C TYR A 56 5.24 -6.25 3.71
N ARG A 57 4.69 -5.83 2.58
CA ARG A 57 3.79 -4.69 2.47
C ARG A 57 2.66 -4.98 1.49
N ALA A 58 1.60 -4.22 1.61
CA ALA A 58 0.50 -4.23 0.65
C ALA A 58 0.00 -2.81 0.41
N VAL A 59 -0.29 -2.47 -0.83
CA VAL A 59 -1.10 -1.30 -1.19
C VAL A 59 -2.39 -1.79 -1.82
N ILE A 60 -3.51 -1.31 -1.33
CA ILE A 60 -4.84 -1.81 -1.67
C ILE A 60 -5.72 -0.59 -1.91
N ILE A 61 -6.46 -0.59 -3.01
CA ILE A 61 -7.56 0.34 -3.22
C ILE A 61 -8.88 -0.41 -3.37
N SER A 62 -9.92 0.10 -2.72
CA SER A 62 -11.27 -0.44 -2.82
C SER A 62 -12.07 0.32 -3.87
N ALA A 63 -12.98 -0.36 -4.57
CA ALA A 63 -13.87 0.26 -5.55
C ALA A 63 -14.82 1.23 -4.85
N THR A 64 -15.10 2.37 -5.49
CA THR A 64 -16.03 3.37 -4.96
C THR A 64 -17.48 3.01 -5.17
N ASN A 65 -17.76 2.20 -6.17
CA ASN A 65 -19.09 1.73 -6.50
C ASN A 65 -19.04 0.22 -6.68
N VAL A 66 -19.83 -0.47 -5.85
CA VAL A 66 -19.99 -1.93 -5.86
C VAL A 66 -21.48 -2.19 -6.00
N VAL A 67 -21.91 -2.49 -7.22
CA VAL A 67 -23.34 -2.70 -7.51
C VAL A 67 -23.86 -4.00 -6.87
N GLN A 68 -23.00 -5.00 -6.71
CA GLN A 68 -23.34 -6.25 -6.05
C GLN A 68 -22.08 -6.85 -5.40
N LYS A 69 -22.18 -7.34 -4.16
CA LYS A 69 -21.09 -8.10 -3.52
C LYS A 69 -21.17 -9.57 -3.90
N THR A 70 -20.02 -10.23 -4.02
CA THR A 70 -19.87 -11.63 -4.46
C THR A 70 -18.93 -12.40 -3.57
N GLN A 71 -18.95 -13.73 -3.66
CA GLN A 71 -17.85 -14.58 -3.22
C GLN A 71 -16.57 -14.04 -3.88
N SER A 72 -15.61 -13.55 -3.09
CA SER A 72 -14.47 -12.76 -3.53
C SER A 72 -13.70 -13.44 -4.67
N PRO A 73 -13.87 -13.01 -5.94
CA PRO A 73 -13.00 -13.46 -7.00
C PRO A 73 -11.56 -13.02 -6.71
N LEU A 74 -10.60 -13.93 -6.85
CA LEU A 74 -9.17 -13.73 -6.58
C LEU A 74 -8.39 -13.99 -7.87
N GLY A 75 -7.61 -13.02 -8.34
CA GLY A 75 -6.78 -13.23 -9.53
C GLY A 75 -5.55 -12.34 -9.61
N TYR A 76 -4.48 -12.90 -10.19
CA TYR A 76 -3.33 -12.13 -10.68
C TYR A 76 -3.58 -11.74 -12.13
N TYR A 77 -3.32 -10.47 -12.46
CA TYR A 77 -3.46 -9.98 -13.81
C TYR A 77 -2.24 -9.14 -14.23
N SER A 78 -2.10 -8.93 -15.54
CA SER A 78 -1.00 -8.11 -16.08
C SER A 78 -1.04 -6.68 -15.50
N PRO A 79 0.10 -6.10 -15.10
CA PRO A 79 0.16 -4.70 -14.66
C PRO A 79 -0.25 -3.70 -15.75
N ASP A 80 -0.23 -4.10 -17.04
CA ASP A 80 -0.66 -3.25 -18.17
C ASP A 80 -2.12 -2.78 -18.03
N LEU A 81 -2.93 -3.55 -17.28
CA LEU A 81 -4.31 -3.22 -16.95
C LEU A 81 -4.46 -1.88 -16.25
N LEU A 82 -3.47 -1.42 -15.47
CA LEU A 82 -3.54 -0.12 -14.79
C LEU A 82 -3.76 1.04 -15.76
N SER A 83 -3.22 0.94 -16.98
CA SER A 83 -3.39 1.97 -18.01
C SER A 83 -4.81 2.04 -18.57
N LEU A 84 -5.48 0.88 -18.64
CA LEU A 84 -6.87 0.75 -19.08
C LEU A 84 -7.83 1.13 -17.95
N LEU A 85 -7.57 0.66 -16.73
CA LEU A 85 -8.38 0.96 -15.54
C LEU A 85 -8.47 2.46 -15.26
N LYS A 86 -7.41 3.24 -15.52
CA LYS A 86 -7.45 4.71 -15.45
C LYS A 86 -8.48 5.36 -16.37
N LYS A 87 -8.78 4.72 -17.50
CA LYS A 87 -9.68 5.22 -18.54
C LYS A 87 -11.04 4.51 -18.52
N ALA A 88 -11.21 3.55 -17.61
CA ALA A 88 -12.38 2.70 -17.56
C ALA A 88 -13.62 3.52 -17.21
N GLN A 89 -14.68 3.32 -17.97
CA GLN A 89 -16.00 3.84 -17.64
C GLN A 89 -16.80 2.81 -16.84
N GLU A 90 -16.56 1.52 -17.10
CA GLU A 90 -17.16 0.40 -16.38
C GLU A 90 -16.13 -0.73 -16.31
N VAL A 91 -16.09 -1.43 -15.18
CA VAL A 91 -15.38 -2.71 -15.06
C VAL A 91 -16.37 -3.74 -14.57
N ALA A 92 -16.44 -4.87 -15.29
CA ALA A 92 -17.17 -6.04 -14.84
C ALA A 92 -16.18 -7.14 -14.46
N LEU A 93 -16.42 -7.80 -13.34
CA LEU A 93 -15.70 -8.99 -12.93
C LEU A 93 -16.65 -10.18 -13.04
N LEU A 94 -16.30 -11.18 -13.82
CA LEU A 94 -17.13 -12.35 -14.08
C LEU A 94 -16.85 -13.47 -13.06
N GLU A 95 -17.74 -14.47 -12.99
CA GLU A 95 -17.63 -15.60 -12.05
C GLU A 95 -16.43 -16.49 -12.30
N ASP A 96 -15.98 -16.55 -13.56
CA ASP A 96 -14.75 -17.23 -13.98
C ASP A 96 -13.49 -16.37 -13.76
N TYR A 97 -13.61 -15.29 -12.98
CA TYR A 97 -12.56 -14.31 -12.71
C TYR A 97 -12.15 -13.50 -13.95
N THR A 98 -12.90 -13.52 -15.04
CA THR A 98 -12.57 -12.69 -16.21
C THR A 98 -12.93 -11.22 -15.95
N LEU A 99 -11.99 -10.31 -16.19
CA LEU A 99 -12.24 -8.87 -16.16
C LEU A 99 -12.65 -8.36 -17.54
N ALA A 100 -13.79 -7.69 -17.61
CA ALA A 100 -14.21 -6.93 -18.79
C ALA A 100 -14.15 -5.43 -18.47
N ILE A 101 -13.30 -4.70 -19.17
CA ILE A 101 -13.09 -3.27 -18.98
C ILE A 101 -13.63 -2.54 -20.19
N ARG A 102 -14.60 -1.65 -19.96
CA ARG A 102 -15.16 -0.80 -21.01
C ARG A 102 -14.46 0.55 -21.02
N VAL A 103 -13.88 0.90 -22.17
CA VAL A 103 -13.30 2.21 -22.46
C VAL A 103 -14.01 2.76 -23.69
N LYS A 104 -14.85 3.79 -23.51
CA LYS A 104 -15.73 4.32 -24.56
C LYS A 104 -16.65 3.24 -25.13
N GLU A 105 -16.48 2.85 -26.39
CA GLU A 105 -17.26 1.80 -27.04
C GLU A 105 -16.48 0.48 -27.16
N GLU A 106 -15.22 0.45 -26.74
CA GLU A 106 -14.39 -0.74 -26.75
C GLU A 106 -14.48 -1.50 -25.43
N VAL A 107 -14.37 -2.82 -25.51
CA VAL A 107 -14.46 -3.74 -24.38
C VAL A 107 -13.24 -4.64 -24.44
N HIS A 108 -12.42 -4.55 -23.40
CA HIS A 108 -11.20 -5.32 -23.28
C HIS A 108 -11.41 -6.41 -22.23
N VAL A 109 -11.14 -7.66 -22.60
CA VAL A 109 -11.42 -8.82 -21.76
C VAL A 109 -10.10 -9.48 -21.36
N PHE A 110 -9.95 -9.78 -20.06
CA PHE A 110 -8.73 -10.32 -19.48
C PHE A 110 -9.04 -11.48 -18.55
N ALA A 111 -8.54 -12.67 -18.90
CA ALA A 111 -8.48 -13.78 -17.98
C ALA A 111 -7.36 -13.55 -16.94
N PRO A 112 -7.49 -14.08 -15.71
CA PRO A 112 -6.40 -14.05 -14.75
C PRO A 112 -5.26 -14.96 -15.20
N VAL A 113 -4.03 -14.59 -14.84
CA VAL A 113 -2.84 -15.43 -15.01
C VAL A 113 -2.89 -16.61 -14.05
N LEU A 114 -3.36 -16.37 -12.82
CA LEU A 114 -3.55 -17.36 -11.76
C LEU A 114 -4.74 -16.92 -10.89
N ASN A 115 -5.52 -17.88 -10.37
CA ASN A 115 -6.71 -17.63 -9.54
C ASN A 115 -6.58 -18.12 -8.07
N GLN A 116 -5.42 -18.68 -7.69
CA GLN A 116 -5.09 -19.05 -6.32
C GLN A 116 -4.15 -18.00 -5.71
N VAL A 117 -4.70 -16.82 -5.42
CA VAL A 117 -3.91 -15.65 -4.98
C VAL A 117 -4.33 -15.20 -3.58
N PRO A 118 -3.50 -14.42 -2.85
CA PRO A 118 -3.89 -13.89 -1.55
C PRO A 118 -5.14 -13.00 -1.64
N ASP A 119 -6.05 -13.17 -0.68
CA ASP A 119 -7.22 -12.31 -0.53
C ASP A 119 -6.81 -10.97 0.12
N ILE A 120 -6.42 -10.02 -0.72
CA ILE A 120 -5.98 -8.70 -0.25
C ILE A 120 -7.12 -7.89 0.40
N ALA A 121 -8.38 -8.19 0.07
CA ALA A 121 -9.54 -7.53 0.69
C ALA A 121 -9.69 -7.86 2.18
N ARG A 122 -8.98 -8.89 2.66
CA ARG A 122 -8.97 -9.31 4.07
C ARG A 122 -7.72 -8.87 4.83
N LEU A 123 -6.80 -8.11 4.21
CA LEU A 123 -5.57 -7.67 4.89
C LEU A 123 -5.83 -6.59 5.93
N ASP A 124 -7.00 -5.94 5.92
CA ASP A 124 -7.47 -5.11 7.02
C ASP A 124 -7.49 -5.87 8.36
N LYS A 125 -7.69 -7.18 8.34
CA LYS A 125 -7.61 -8.05 9.54
C LYS A 125 -6.20 -8.17 10.13
N LEU A 126 -5.17 -7.76 9.41
CA LEU A 126 -3.81 -7.66 9.95
C LEU A 126 -3.64 -6.45 10.87
N ILE A 127 -4.53 -5.47 10.77
CA ILE A 127 -4.57 -4.31 11.64
C ILE A 127 -5.40 -4.69 12.85
N PRO A 128 -4.83 -4.68 14.07
CA PRO A 128 -5.59 -5.04 15.26
C PRO A 128 -6.79 -4.10 15.48
N ALA A 129 -7.88 -4.62 16.03
CA ALA A 129 -9.09 -3.85 16.28
C ALA A 129 -8.89 -2.73 17.31
N ASP A 130 -7.89 -2.89 18.19
CA ASP A 130 -7.44 -1.93 19.20
C ASP A 130 -6.35 -0.99 18.68
N ALA A 131 -6.13 -0.93 17.36
CA ALA A 131 -5.17 0.01 16.79
C ALA A 131 -5.60 1.46 16.98
N GLU A 132 -4.65 2.27 17.43
CA GLU A 132 -4.82 3.72 17.49
C GLU A 132 -4.96 4.30 16.08
N ARG A 133 -5.71 5.40 15.95
CA ARG A 133 -5.99 6.04 14.67
C ARG A 133 -5.63 7.52 14.74
N ILE A 134 -4.50 7.88 14.16
CA ILE A 134 -4.02 9.26 14.15
C ILE A 134 -4.20 9.87 12.77
N SER A 135 -5.03 10.91 12.67
CA SER A 135 -5.24 11.63 11.42
C SER A 135 -4.26 12.79 11.29
N PHE A 136 -3.68 12.94 10.10
CA PHE A 136 -2.73 14.01 9.79
C PHE A 136 -2.84 14.41 8.31
N PHE A 137 -2.37 15.61 7.96
CA PHE A 137 -2.28 16.00 6.56
C PHE A 137 -0.96 15.52 5.95
N THR A 138 -1.00 14.98 4.72
CA THR A 138 0.18 14.46 4.03
C THR A 138 1.26 15.51 3.73
N ASP A 139 0.94 16.80 3.77
CA ASP A 139 1.91 17.89 3.57
C ASP A 139 2.74 18.19 4.82
N ILE A 140 2.45 17.56 5.97
CA ILE A 140 3.21 17.71 7.21
C ILE A 140 4.71 17.36 7.03
N PHE A 141 5.03 16.48 6.09
CA PHE A 141 6.40 16.09 5.77
C PHE A 141 7.19 17.17 5.01
N LYS A 142 6.53 18.19 4.47
CA LYS A 142 7.19 19.31 3.76
C LYS A 142 7.82 20.30 4.73
N GLU A 143 7.40 20.28 5.98
CA GLU A 143 7.88 21.19 7.04
C GLU A 143 9.08 20.59 7.81
N MET A 144 9.55 19.41 7.41
CA MET A 144 10.67 18.75 8.06
C MET A 144 11.98 19.56 7.92
N PRO A 145 12.79 19.67 8.99
CA PRO A 145 14.10 20.31 8.92
C PRO A 145 15.02 19.65 7.88
N LEU A 146 15.88 20.43 7.24
CA LEU A 146 16.84 19.91 6.26
C LEU A 146 17.73 18.80 6.84
N THR A 147 18.10 18.89 8.12
CA THR A 147 18.86 17.85 8.82
C THR A 147 18.15 16.51 8.82
N ASP A 148 16.84 16.51 9.06
CA ASP A 148 16.02 15.30 9.12
C ASP A 148 15.82 14.70 7.73
N VAL A 149 15.66 15.55 6.72
CA VAL A 149 15.60 15.13 5.32
C VAL A 149 16.90 14.44 4.91
N LEU A 150 18.06 15.04 5.19
CA LEU A 150 19.36 14.46 4.86
C LEU A 150 19.62 13.15 5.63
N SER A 151 19.26 13.08 6.91
CA SER A 151 19.32 11.86 7.71
C SER A 151 18.43 10.76 7.12
N TRP A 152 17.20 11.09 6.73
CA TRP A 152 16.26 10.15 6.12
C TRP A 152 16.78 9.59 4.79
N GLU A 153 17.30 10.45 3.93
CA GLU A 153 17.91 10.04 2.65
C GLU A 153 19.11 9.11 2.87
N ALA A 154 19.96 9.40 3.86
CA ALA A 154 21.09 8.56 4.23
C ALA A 154 20.63 7.19 4.77
N ILE A 155 19.59 7.17 5.63
CA ILE A 155 18.99 5.94 6.14
C ILE A 155 18.44 5.09 4.98
N CYS A 156 17.65 5.66 4.07
CA CYS A 156 17.06 4.92 2.95
C CYS A 156 18.12 4.38 1.98
N THR A 157 19.10 5.21 1.62
CA THR A 157 20.15 4.85 0.65
C THR A 157 21.09 3.78 1.19
N THR A 158 21.38 3.82 2.50
CA THR A 158 22.30 2.87 3.13
C THR A 158 21.62 1.56 3.51
N PHE A 159 20.30 1.58 3.74
CA PHE A 159 19.56 0.41 4.19
C PHE A 159 19.60 -0.73 3.18
N LYS A 160 20.03 -1.90 3.66
CA LYS A 160 19.99 -3.16 2.93
C LYS A 160 19.11 -4.14 3.71
N PRO A 161 18.07 -4.76 3.09
CA PRO A 161 17.17 -5.66 3.80
C PRO A 161 17.85 -6.81 4.55
N LEU A 162 18.93 -7.38 3.99
CA LEU A 162 19.73 -8.44 4.63
C LEU A 162 20.89 -7.91 5.49
N GLY A 163 21.03 -6.59 5.58
CA GLY A 163 22.13 -5.89 6.24
C GLY A 163 21.79 -5.30 7.60
N LEU A 164 20.80 -5.86 8.32
CA LEU A 164 20.36 -5.33 9.62
C LEU A 164 21.46 -5.31 10.69
N HIS A 165 22.48 -6.16 10.56
CA HIS A 165 23.67 -6.15 11.40
C HIS A 165 24.60 -4.94 11.13
N VAL A 166 24.50 -4.35 9.94
CA VAL A 166 25.24 -3.14 9.55
C VAL A 166 24.49 -1.89 10.00
N MET A 167 23.18 -1.87 9.79
CA MET A 167 22.31 -0.77 10.18
C MET A 167 20.89 -1.29 10.40
N CYS A 168 20.36 -1.06 11.60
CA CYS A 168 18.99 -1.43 11.98
C CYS A 168 18.20 -0.16 12.35
N PRO A 169 17.43 0.42 11.40
CA PRO A 169 16.58 1.57 11.68
C PRO A 169 15.47 1.21 12.66
N ARG A 170 15.45 1.87 13.82
CA ARG A 170 14.42 1.72 14.84
C ARG A 170 13.49 2.93 14.80
N PHE A 171 12.20 2.66 14.75
CA PHE A 171 11.13 3.65 14.74
C PHE A 171 10.53 3.70 16.14
N TYR A 172 10.68 4.85 16.79
CA TYR A 172 10.15 5.17 18.10
C TYR A 172 8.94 6.07 17.92
N PHE A 173 7.77 5.53 18.23
CA PHE A 173 6.51 6.24 18.24
C PHE A 173 6.42 6.91 19.61
N THR A 174 6.39 8.24 19.63
CA THR A 174 6.33 9.07 20.85
C THR A 174 5.31 10.20 20.68
N PRO A 175 4.88 10.87 21.76
CA PRO A 175 3.92 11.96 21.66
C PRO A 175 4.36 13.11 20.73
N GLU A 176 5.68 13.32 20.60
CA GLU A 176 6.28 14.34 19.73
C GLU A 176 6.31 13.96 18.25
N GLY A 177 6.25 12.67 17.92
CA GLY A 177 6.47 12.21 16.55
C GLY A 177 6.89 10.75 16.43
N ILE A 178 7.25 10.36 15.21
CA ILE A 178 7.96 9.09 14.97
C ILE A 178 9.44 9.42 14.80
N SER A 179 10.25 9.17 15.83
CA SER A 179 11.70 9.30 15.75
C SER A 179 12.31 8.04 15.11
N VAL A 180 13.15 8.21 14.11
CA VAL A 180 13.91 7.10 13.50
C VAL A 180 15.36 7.25 13.86
N LYS A 181 15.93 6.20 14.46
CA LYS A 181 17.35 6.16 14.84
C LYS A 181 18.01 4.96 14.18
N ALA A 182 19.18 5.18 13.60
CA ALA A 182 19.96 4.15 12.94
C ALA A 182 21.46 4.35 13.21
N ASP A 183 22.08 3.34 13.82
CA ASP A 183 23.52 3.30 14.00
C ASP A 183 24.20 2.76 12.73
N LEU A 184 25.22 3.47 12.25
CA LEU A 184 26.03 3.12 11.09
C LEU A 184 27.51 3.22 11.44
N GLY A 185 28.08 2.12 11.93
CA GLY A 185 29.46 2.12 12.43
C GLY A 185 29.64 3.05 13.63
N LYS A 186 30.39 4.15 13.45
CA LYS A 186 30.58 5.18 14.48
C LYS A 186 29.61 6.36 14.37
N SER A 187 28.86 6.42 13.27
CA SER A 187 27.88 7.47 13.01
C SER A 187 26.51 7.05 13.52
N ARG A 188 25.72 8.03 13.96
CA ARG A 188 24.33 7.84 14.35
C ARG A 188 23.47 8.79 13.54
N LEU A 189 22.51 8.23 12.80
CA LEU A 189 21.54 8.97 12.01
C LEU A 189 20.24 9.06 12.81
N GLU A 190 19.69 10.26 12.89
CA GLU A 190 18.41 10.52 13.55
C GLU A 190 17.55 11.47 12.72
N MET A 191 16.25 11.22 12.74
CA MET A 191 15.24 12.09 12.14
C MET A 191 13.91 11.94 12.88
N MET A 192 12.99 12.88 12.69
CA MET A 192 11.66 12.83 13.27
C MET A 192 10.57 13.10 12.23
N PHE A 193 9.59 12.20 12.11
CA PHE A 193 8.34 12.51 11.44
C PHE A 193 7.41 13.24 12.41
N PRO A 194 6.92 14.44 12.07
CA PRO A 194 6.14 15.30 12.97
C PRO A 194 4.67 14.85 13.08
N ILE A 195 4.39 13.56 13.25
CA ILE A 195 3.03 13.02 13.42
C ILE A 195 2.77 12.90 14.93
N PRO A 196 1.93 13.73 15.57
CA PRO A 196 1.67 13.64 17.00
C PRO A 196 0.94 12.34 17.33
N LEU A 197 1.41 11.59 18.32
CA LEU A 197 0.90 10.27 18.67
C LEU A 197 0.36 10.24 20.11
N GLU A 198 -0.56 9.32 20.40
CA GLU A 198 -1.08 9.14 21.77
C GLU A 198 -0.46 7.91 22.47
N MET A 199 0.02 6.92 21.71
CA MET A 199 0.65 5.71 22.22
C MET A 199 2.13 5.62 21.86
N GLU A 200 2.92 5.23 22.85
CA GLU A 200 4.33 4.95 22.65
C GLU A 200 4.57 3.50 22.23
N CYS A 201 5.44 3.30 21.24
CA CYS A 201 5.94 1.98 20.89
C CYS A 201 7.26 2.02 20.11
N GLU A 202 7.92 0.87 20.05
CA GLU A 202 9.10 0.68 19.21
C GLU A 202 8.81 -0.35 18.13
N LYS A 203 9.17 -0.05 16.88
CA LYS A 203 9.08 -0.99 15.75
C LYS A 203 10.34 -0.93 14.91
N VAL A 204 10.78 -2.08 14.41
CA VAL A 204 11.79 -2.14 13.35
C VAL A 204 11.05 -2.23 12.02
N LEU A 205 11.09 -1.16 11.22
CA LEU A 205 10.41 -1.09 9.92
C LEU A 205 11.45 -0.95 8.81
N ASN A 206 11.08 -1.36 7.60
CA ASN A 206 11.90 -1.10 6.42
C ASN A 206 11.74 0.37 6.01
N PRO A 207 12.78 1.23 6.08
CA PRO A 207 12.66 2.64 5.76
C PRO A 207 12.24 2.88 4.31
N ASN A 208 12.64 2.01 3.37
CA ASN A 208 12.26 2.12 1.97
C ASN A 208 10.76 1.90 1.75
N PHE A 209 10.07 1.23 2.69
CA PHE A 209 8.62 1.08 2.61
C PHE A 209 7.90 2.35 3.04
N ILE A 210 8.40 3.04 4.06
CA ILE A 210 7.92 4.36 4.49
C ILE A 210 8.23 5.41 3.42
N ASP A 211 9.44 5.39 2.86
CA ASP A 211 9.89 6.32 1.83
C ASP A 211 9.01 6.25 0.58
N LEU A 212 8.56 5.04 0.19
CA LEU A 212 7.59 4.88 -0.89
C LEU A 212 6.26 5.59 -0.59
N TRP A 213 5.76 5.49 0.65
CA TRP A 213 4.54 6.21 1.07
C TRP A 213 4.72 7.72 0.93
N LEU A 214 5.82 8.26 1.46
CA LEU A 214 6.13 9.69 1.40
C LEU A 214 6.19 10.18 -0.05
N LYS A 215 6.93 9.47 -0.92
CA LYS A 215 7.04 9.80 -2.35
C LYS A 215 5.71 9.70 -3.09
N ALA A 216 4.91 8.68 -2.80
CA ALA A 216 3.61 8.48 -3.45
C ALA A 216 2.56 9.54 -3.06
N THR A 217 2.71 10.15 -1.89
CA THR A 217 1.76 11.12 -1.32
C THR A 217 2.25 12.57 -1.37
N ALA A 218 3.53 12.82 -1.66
CA ALA A 218 4.15 14.15 -1.64
C ALA A 218 3.42 15.25 -2.47
N LYS A 219 2.72 14.86 -3.53
CA LYS A 219 2.01 15.78 -4.44
C LYS A 219 0.56 16.03 -4.06
N GLU A 220 0.03 15.33 -3.06
CA GLU A 220 -1.34 15.48 -2.61
C GLU A 220 -1.37 16.12 -1.22
N LYS A 221 -2.34 17.01 -1.01
CA LYS A 221 -2.74 17.46 0.32
C LYS A 221 -4.06 16.80 0.66
N VAL A 222 -3.99 15.73 1.43
CA VAL A 222 -5.14 14.92 1.84
C VAL A 222 -4.98 14.54 3.30
N VAL A 223 -6.09 14.27 3.96
CA VAL A 223 -6.07 13.68 5.29
C VAL A 223 -5.74 12.20 5.13
N ALA A 224 -4.64 11.80 5.76
CA ALA A 224 -4.26 10.40 5.94
C ALA A 224 -4.51 10.00 7.40
N THR A 225 -4.59 8.70 7.65
CA THR A 225 -4.66 8.13 8.99
C THR A 225 -3.55 7.11 9.17
N LEU A 226 -2.77 7.23 10.24
CA LEU A 226 -1.83 6.22 10.70
C LEU A 226 -2.54 5.31 11.69
N LEU A 227 -2.45 4.00 11.45
CA LEU A 227 -2.95 2.96 12.33
C LEU A 227 -1.78 2.12 12.83
N TYR A 228 -1.68 1.98 14.14
CA TYR A 228 -0.59 1.27 14.79
C TYR A 228 -0.99 0.81 16.19
N THR A 229 -0.20 -0.12 16.75
CA THR A 229 -0.38 -0.59 18.13
C THR A 229 0.96 -0.74 18.83
N SER A 230 0.92 -0.88 20.15
CA SER A 230 2.11 -1.11 20.99
C SER A 230 2.79 -2.45 20.76
N LYS A 231 2.12 -3.41 20.11
CA LYS A 231 2.69 -4.72 19.82
C LYS A 231 3.77 -4.59 18.74
N GLU A 232 5.03 -4.85 19.06
CA GLU A 232 6.16 -4.70 18.12
C GLU A 232 5.96 -5.46 16.80
N SER A 233 5.27 -6.61 16.84
CA SER A 233 5.01 -7.46 15.66
C SER A 233 3.75 -7.08 14.86
N SER A 234 2.94 -6.11 15.31
CA SER A 234 1.72 -5.70 14.60
C SER A 234 2.05 -4.80 13.40
N ALA A 235 1.27 -4.96 12.34
CA ALA A 235 1.38 -4.12 11.16
C ALA A 235 1.15 -2.64 11.49
N VAL A 236 1.80 -1.78 10.71
CA VAL A 236 1.47 -0.35 10.64
C VAL A 236 0.71 -0.13 9.34
N CYS A 237 -0.34 0.68 9.36
CA CYS A 237 -1.10 1.01 8.17
C CYS A 237 -1.21 2.53 8.00
N PHE A 238 -0.92 3.00 6.79
CA PHE A 238 -1.32 4.33 6.35
C PHE A 238 -2.60 4.20 5.52
N GLU A 239 -3.65 4.90 5.92
CA GLU A 239 -4.92 4.97 5.21
C GLU A 239 -5.11 6.35 4.59
N MET A 240 -5.69 6.36 3.40
CA MET A 240 -6.24 7.52 2.72
C MET A 240 -7.62 7.12 2.17
N PRO A 241 -8.45 8.07 1.70
CA PRO A 241 -9.72 7.72 1.07
C PRO A 241 -9.56 6.62 0.00
N ASN A 242 -10.22 5.47 0.24
CA ASN A 242 -10.21 4.26 -0.58
C ASN A 242 -8.84 3.60 -0.79
N LEU A 243 -7.80 3.96 -0.01
CA LEU A 243 -6.46 3.39 -0.12
C LEU A 243 -5.93 2.97 1.26
N LYS A 244 -5.41 1.74 1.36
CA LYS A 244 -4.68 1.24 2.52
C LYS A 244 -3.28 0.84 2.10
N TYR A 245 -2.28 1.29 2.85
CA TYR A 245 -0.89 0.90 2.69
C TYR A 245 -0.38 0.27 3.99
N ILE A 246 -0.31 -1.06 3.99
CA ILE A 246 0.01 -1.89 5.15
C ILE A 246 1.48 -2.29 5.09
N ILE A 247 2.17 -2.20 6.22
CA ILE A 247 3.59 -2.49 6.36
C ILE A 247 3.79 -3.44 7.54
N MET A 248 4.41 -4.58 7.28
CA MET A 248 4.79 -5.53 8.32
C MET A 248 6.13 -5.11 8.96
N PRO A 249 6.25 -5.18 10.30
CA PRO A 249 7.52 -5.01 10.96
C PRO A 249 8.52 -6.10 10.60
N ILE A 250 9.78 -5.73 10.62
CA ILE A 250 10.88 -6.68 10.54
C ILE A 250 10.95 -7.43 11.86
N SER A 251 10.83 -8.75 11.80
CA SER A 251 11.01 -9.62 12.97
C SER A 251 12.49 -9.63 13.38
N TRP A 252 12.88 -8.66 14.21
CA TRP A 252 14.23 -8.59 14.77
C TRP A 252 14.24 -9.22 16.16
N ARG A 253 14.83 -10.41 16.28
CA ARG A 253 15.08 -11.01 17.60
C ARG A 253 16.28 -10.28 18.22
N LYS A 254 16.07 -9.57 19.35
CA LYS A 254 17.17 -9.16 20.23
C LYS A 254 17.92 -10.44 20.67
N GLY A 255 19.07 -10.75 20.05
CA GLY A 255 19.97 -11.81 20.53
C GLY A 255 20.14 -13.06 19.66
N GLY A 256 20.07 -12.97 18.32
CA GLY A 256 20.62 -14.03 17.47
C GLY A 256 22.16 -14.01 17.51
N LYS A 257 22.76 -14.83 18.38
CA LYS A 257 24.12 -15.34 18.16
C LYS A 257 24.09 -16.39 17.07
#